data_AF-W1NTJ3-F1
#
_entry.id   AF-W1NTJ3-F1
#
_cell.length_a   1.000
_cell.length_b   1.000
_cell.length_c   1.000
_cell.angle_alpha   90.00
_cell.angle_beta   90.00
_cell.angle_gamma   90.00
#
_symmetry.space_group_name_H-M   'P 1'
#
loop_
_entity.id
_entity.type
_entity.pdbx_description
1 polymer ?
#
loop_
_entity_poly.entity_id
_entity_poly.type
_entity_poly.pdbx_seq_one_letter_code
_entity_poly.pdbx_strand_id
1 'polypeptide(L)'
;MCQQESNVKEIVPSLSKSATIAGHGRIDPFLSKPKSQQITLKGMVKGTKNMLGRYVGKWFYDKGIPFDAANSSYFPPIVSAIQRAGPWVKPLTAYELSGPILDEEVK
;
A
#
# COMPACT_ATOMS: atom_id res chain seq x y z
N MET A 1 44.21 20.28 19.95
CA MET A 1 44.19 21.75 19.98
C MET A 1 45.27 22.26 19.05
N CYS A 2 44.89 22.95 17.98
CA CYS A 2 45.71 23.94 17.27
C CYS A 2 44.74 24.91 16.60
N GLN A 3 44.78 26.17 17.04
CA GLN A 3 44.15 27.32 16.41
C GLN A 3 45.07 27.87 15.31
N GLN A 4 44.59 28.97 14.69
CA GLN A 4 45.33 30.00 13.94
C GLN A 4 45.43 29.71 12.42
N GLU A 5 45.04 30.57 11.46
CA GLU A 5 44.83 32.02 11.40
C GLU A 5 43.79 32.39 10.32
N SER A 6 42.98 33.42 10.58
CA SER A 6 42.27 34.14 9.53
C SER A 6 43.19 35.21 8.94
N ASN A 7 43.26 35.30 7.61
CA ASN A 7 43.83 36.47 6.92
C ASN A 7 42.79 37.00 5.93
N VAL A 8 42.11 38.06 6.35
CA VAL A 8 41.30 38.92 5.49
C VAL A 8 42.25 39.77 4.66
N LYS A 9 42.27 39.57 3.34
CA LYS A 9 42.68 40.62 2.38
C LYS A 9 41.69 40.67 1.22
N GLU A 10 40.94 41.76 1.27
CA GLU A 10 40.13 42.39 0.25
C GLU A 10 40.79 42.38 -1.14
N ILE A 11 40.09 41.85 -2.14
CA ILE A 11 40.43 42.05 -3.56
C ILE A 11 39.12 42.37 -4.32
N VAL A 12 39.03 43.64 -4.70
CA VAL A 12 38.13 44.34 -5.63
C VAL A 12 37.34 43.45 -6.62
N PRO A 13 36.03 43.69 -6.83
CA PRO A 13 35.27 42.96 -7.85
C PRO A 13 35.55 43.54 -9.24
N SER A 14 36.52 42.97 -9.96
CA SER A 14 36.68 43.27 -11.39
C SER A 14 35.61 42.52 -12.21
N LEU A 15 34.61 43.27 -12.67
CA LEU A 15 33.59 42.89 -13.64
C LEU A 15 34.22 42.18 -14.85
N SER A 16 34.05 40.86 -14.94
CA SER A 16 34.54 40.06 -16.07
C SER A 16 33.38 39.37 -16.78
N LYS A 17 33.02 39.97 -17.92
CA LYS A 17 32.49 39.39 -19.17
C LYS A 17 31.62 38.14 -19.06
N SER A 18 30.32 38.37 -19.25
CA SER A 18 29.32 37.37 -19.64
C SER A 18 29.76 36.57 -20.87
N ALA A 19 29.85 35.25 -20.73
CA ALA A 19 29.90 34.30 -21.83
C ALA A 19 28.59 33.49 -21.82
N THR A 20 27.88 33.55 -22.94
CA THR A 20 26.60 32.87 -23.20
C THR A 20 26.83 31.36 -23.27
N ILE A 21 26.44 30.61 -22.23
CA ILE A 21 26.42 29.15 -22.27
C ILE A 21 25.06 28.71 -22.84
N ALA A 22 25.09 28.05 -23.99
CA ALA A 22 23.95 27.37 -24.59
C ALA A 22 23.27 26.49 -23.53
N GLY A 23 22.02 26.82 -23.21
CA GLY A 23 21.30 26.26 -22.08
C GLY A 23 21.00 24.78 -22.26
N HIS A 24 21.85 23.90 -21.72
CA HIS A 24 21.39 22.60 -21.28
C HIS A 24 20.66 22.83 -19.95
N GLY A 25 19.36 23.08 -20.05
CA GLY A 25 18.51 23.41 -18.92
C GLY A 25 18.61 22.36 -17.82
N ARG A 26 19.14 22.76 -16.66
CA ARG A 26 18.87 22.06 -15.41
C ARG A 26 17.37 22.17 -15.18
N ILE A 27 16.63 21.11 -15.48
CA ILE A 27 15.24 21.01 -15.06
C ILE A 27 15.29 21.12 -13.53
N ASP A 28 14.69 22.19 -13.02
CA ASP A 28 14.53 22.41 -11.59
C ASP A 28 13.92 21.13 -10.97
N PRO A 29 14.51 20.54 -9.90
CA PRO A 29 13.89 19.44 -9.18
C PRO A 29 12.43 19.73 -8.77
N PHE A 30 12.07 21.00 -8.55
CA PHE A 30 10.68 21.43 -8.28
C PHE A 30 9.77 21.40 -9.51
N LEU A 31 10.31 21.41 -10.74
CA LEU A 31 9.56 21.26 -11.99
C LEU A 31 9.56 19.82 -12.52
N SER A 32 10.30 18.90 -11.88
CA SER A 32 10.12 17.48 -12.14
C SER A 32 8.71 17.09 -11.68
N LYS A 33 7.83 16.77 -12.64
CA LYS A 33 6.49 16.30 -12.29
C LYS A 33 6.67 15.10 -11.35
N PRO A 34 6.07 15.09 -10.15
CA PRO A 34 6.08 13.88 -9.35
C PRO A 34 5.47 12.79 -10.22
N LYS A 35 6.18 11.68 -10.35
CA LYS A 35 5.69 10.48 -11.02
C LYS A 35 4.55 9.96 -10.16
N SER A 36 3.36 10.56 -10.31
CA SER A 36 2.18 10.14 -9.59
C SER A 36 1.95 8.69 -9.99
N GLN A 37 1.94 7.80 -9.01
CA GLN A 37 1.58 6.41 -9.23
C GLN A 37 0.14 6.43 -9.69
N GLN A 38 -0.06 6.42 -11.00
CA GLN A 38 -1.39 6.43 -11.59
C GLN A 38 -2.07 5.14 -11.16
N ILE A 39 -3.06 5.26 -10.28
CA ILE A 39 -3.76 4.14 -9.68
C ILE A 39 -4.48 3.41 -10.81
N THR A 40 -3.89 2.33 -11.31
CA THR A 40 -4.46 1.57 -12.41
C THR A 40 -5.54 0.64 -11.84
N LEU A 41 -6.62 0.37 -12.57
CA LEU A 41 -7.66 -0.59 -12.16
C LEU A 41 -7.07 -1.95 -11.74
N LYS A 42 -6.06 -2.45 -12.48
CA LYS A 42 -5.28 -3.64 -12.11
C LYS A 42 -4.59 -3.50 -10.75
N GLY A 43 -4.05 -2.31 -10.44
CA GLY A 43 -3.42 -1.99 -9.16
C GLY A 43 -4.43 -1.92 -8.02
N MET A 44 -5.62 -1.35 -8.24
CA MET A 44 -6.73 -1.35 -7.26
C MET A 44 -7.21 -2.77 -6.95
N VAL A 45 -7.50 -3.58 -7.96
CA VAL A 45 -7.93 -4.98 -7.76
C VAL A 45 -6.87 -5.78 -7.00
N LYS A 46 -5.58 -5.56 -7.32
CA LYS A 46 -4.46 -6.15 -6.58
C LYS A 46 -4.40 -5.67 -5.12
N GLY A 47 -4.65 -4.38 -4.87
CA GLY A 47 -4.72 -3.79 -3.53
C GLY A 47 -5.88 -4.35 -2.69
N THR A 48 -7.06 -4.50 -3.27
CA THR A 48 -8.25 -5.05 -2.59
C THR A 48 -8.07 -6.53 -2.27
N LYS A 49 -7.55 -7.33 -3.22
CA LYS A 49 -7.22 -8.75 -2.95
C LYS A 49 -6.18 -8.90 -1.84
N ASN A 50 -5.21 -7.99 -1.79
CA ASN A 50 -4.20 -7.95 -0.73
C ASN A 50 -4.81 -7.62 0.64
N MET A 51 -5.78 -6.71 0.72
CA MET A 51 -6.50 -6.40 1.97
C MET A 51 -7.28 -7.61 2.49
N LEU A 52 -8.11 -8.23 1.66
CA LEU A 52 -8.92 -9.40 2.06
C LEU A 52 -8.03 -10.55 2.52
N GLY A 53 -6.96 -10.83 1.76
CA GLY A 53 -5.99 -11.87 2.12
C GLY A 53 -5.33 -11.62 3.47
N ARG A 54 -5.04 -10.36 3.84
CA ARG A 54 -4.49 -10.02 5.17
C ARG A 54 -5.47 -10.33 6.30
N TYR A 55 -6.74 -9.99 6.15
CA TYR A 55 -7.74 -10.25 7.20
C TYR A 55 -8.00 -11.74 7.38
N VAL A 56 -8.22 -12.45 6.26
CA VAL A 56 -8.47 -13.91 6.30
C VAL A 56 -7.23 -14.64 6.79
N GLY A 57 -6.04 -14.30 6.30
CA GLY A 57 -4.78 -14.92 6.74
C GLY A 57 -4.48 -14.67 8.22
N LYS A 58 -4.76 -13.46 8.74
CA LYS A 58 -4.61 -13.18 10.17
C LYS A 58 -5.59 -13.99 11.02
N TRP A 59 -6.83 -14.18 10.56
CA TRP A 59 -7.81 -15.02 11.24
C TRP A 59 -7.39 -16.49 11.26
N PHE A 60 -6.88 -17.02 10.14
CA PHE A 60 -6.32 -18.38 10.07
C PHE A 60 -5.20 -18.57 11.09
N TYR A 61 -4.27 -17.61 11.17
CA TYR A 61 -3.16 -17.65 12.12
C TYR A 61 -3.63 -17.58 13.58
N ASP A 62 -4.53 -16.63 13.91
CA ASP A 62 -5.06 -16.44 15.28
C ASP A 62 -5.81 -17.68 15.79
N LYS A 63 -6.56 -18.36 14.91
CA LYS A 63 -7.36 -19.54 15.25
C LYS A 63 -6.64 -20.87 15.04
N GLY A 64 -5.39 -20.85 14.56
CA GLY A 64 -4.64 -22.06 14.26
C GLY A 64 -5.27 -22.91 13.16
N ILE A 65 -6.01 -22.30 12.23
CA ILE A 65 -6.64 -23.00 11.10
C ILE A 65 -5.52 -23.37 10.11
N PRO A 66 -5.37 -24.65 9.73
CA PRO A 66 -4.42 -25.04 8.68
C PRO A 66 -4.73 -24.29 7.38
N PHE A 67 -3.72 -23.70 6.74
CA PHE A 67 -3.92 -22.98 5.46
C PHE A 67 -4.47 -23.87 4.35
N ASP A 68 -4.26 -25.18 4.43
CA ASP A 68 -4.85 -26.17 3.53
C ASP A 68 -6.40 -26.18 3.58
N ALA A 69 -7.02 -25.69 4.66
CA ALA A 69 -8.46 -25.51 4.74
C ALA A 69 -9.01 -24.55 3.66
N ALA A 70 -8.18 -23.67 3.10
CA ALA A 70 -8.56 -22.80 1.99
C ALA A 70 -8.70 -23.56 0.64
N ASN A 71 -8.18 -24.80 0.55
CA ASN A 71 -8.36 -25.68 -0.60
C ASN A 71 -9.69 -26.46 -0.56
N SER A 72 -10.44 -26.35 0.54
CA SER A 72 -11.77 -26.93 0.67
C SER A 72 -12.73 -26.35 -0.38
N SER A 73 -13.62 -27.19 -0.90
CA SER A 73 -14.67 -26.80 -1.86
C SER A 73 -15.60 -25.70 -1.32
N TYR A 74 -15.67 -25.54 0.00
CA TYR A 74 -16.50 -24.53 0.68
C TYR A 74 -15.85 -23.14 0.75
N PHE A 75 -14.53 -23.03 0.62
CA PHE A 75 -13.86 -21.74 0.79
C PHE A 75 -14.20 -20.72 -0.31
N PRO A 76 -14.15 -21.06 -1.63
CA PRO A 76 -14.55 -20.11 -2.67
C PRO A 76 -16.03 -19.67 -2.58
N PRO A 77 -17.01 -20.56 -2.32
CA PRO A 77 -18.40 -20.17 -2.06
C PRO A 77 -18.57 -19.19 -0.89
N ILE A 78 -17.89 -19.40 0.24
CA ILE A 78 -17.96 -18.50 1.41
C ILE A 78 -17.47 -17.10 1.03
N VAL A 79 -16.33 -16.99 0.35
CA VAL A 79 -15.78 -15.69 -0.09
C VAL A 79 -16.73 -14.99 -1.06
N SER A 80 -17.35 -15.74 -1.98
CA SER A 80 -18.34 -15.21 -2.92
C SER A 80 -19.60 -14.69 -2.20
N ALA A 81 -20.10 -15.43 -1.20
CA ALA A 81 -21.25 -15.02 -0.40
C ALA A 81 -20.97 -13.72 0.36
N ILE A 82 -19.80 -13.59 0.99
CA ILE A 82 -19.38 -12.36 1.70
C ILE A 82 -19.29 -11.18 0.73
N GLN A 83 -18.75 -11.38 -0.47
CA GLN A 83 -18.67 -10.32 -1.49
C GLN A 83 -20.05 -9.87 -1.97
N ARG A 84 -21.01 -10.80 -2.10
CA ARG A 84 -22.38 -10.51 -2.54
C ARG A 84 -23.25 -9.87 -1.46
N ALA A 85 -23.05 -10.26 -0.20
CA ALA A 85 -23.79 -9.73 0.96
C ALA A 85 -23.62 -8.20 1.08
N GLY A 86 -22.43 -7.70 0.74
CA GLY A 86 -22.12 -6.28 0.82
C GLY A 86 -22.04 -5.75 2.26
N PRO A 87 -21.78 -4.44 2.45
CA PRO A 87 -21.43 -3.88 3.75
C PRO A 87 -22.57 -3.85 4.78
N TRP A 88 -23.82 -4.06 4.33
CA TRP A 88 -25.01 -3.89 5.16
C TRP A 88 -25.39 -5.14 5.94
N VAL A 89 -24.77 -6.28 5.63
CA VAL A 89 -25.02 -7.53 6.33
C VAL A 89 -24.18 -7.57 7.60
N LYS A 90 -24.88 -7.75 8.73
CA LYS A 90 -24.21 -7.94 10.02
C LYS A 90 -23.42 -9.26 9.98
N PRO A 91 -22.18 -9.28 10.49
CA PRO A 91 -21.45 -10.53 10.66
C PRO A 91 -22.27 -11.50 11.53
N LEU A 92 -22.28 -12.77 11.13
CA LEU A 92 -22.91 -13.84 11.90
C LEU A 92 -22.20 -14.02 13.25
N THR A 93 -22.98 -14.25 14.29
CA THR A 93 -22.45 -14.59 15.61
C THR A 93 -22.03 -16.06 15.68
N ALA A 94 -21.18 -16.40 16.64
CA ALA A 94 -20.77 -17.78 16.87
C ALA A 94 -21.98 -18.70 17.17
N TYR A 95 -23.01 -18.19 17.86
CA TYR A 95 -24.22 -18.95 18.18
C TYR A 95 -25.06 -19.25 16.94
N GLU A 96 -25.26 -18.26 16.07
CA GLU A 96 -26.00 -18.45 14.81
C GLU A 96 -25.27 -19.43 13.89
N LEU A 97 -23.93 -19.32 13.83
CA LEU A 97 -23.09 -20.23 13.07
C LEU A 97 -23.08 -21.63 13.66
N SER A 98 -23.07 -21.83 14.99
CA SER A 98 -22.95 -23.16 15.59
C SER A 98 -24.28 -23.89 15.77
N GLY A 99 -25.40 -23.16 15.71
CA GLY A 99 -26.73 -23.71 15.95
C GLY A 99 -27.53 -23.86 14.66
N PRO A 100 -28.59 -23.04 14.46
CA PRO A 100 -29.62 -23.30 13.45
C PRO A 100 -29.07 -23.39 12.02
N ILE A 101 -28.02 -22.66 11.67
CA ILE A 101 -27.47 -22.65 10.31
C ILE A 101 -26.70 -23.95 10.00
N LEU A 102 -25.95 -24.50 10.97
CA LEU A 102 -25.28 -25.79 10.77
C LEU A 102 -26.29 -26.94 10.75
N ASP A 103 -27.31 -26.88 11.60
CA ASP A 103 -28.35 -27.91 11.66
C ASP A 103 -29.16 -27.99 10.34
N GLU A 104 -29.28 -26.88 9.61
CA GLU A 104 -29.94 -26.82 8.30
C GLU A 104 -29.07 -27.35 7.15
N GLU A 105 -27.74 -27.12 7.18
CA GLU A 105 -26.83 -27.46 6.08
C GLU A 105 -26.21 -28.86 6.19
N VAL A 106 -26.11 -29.46 7.39
CA VAL A 106 -25.44 -30.76 7.65
C VAL A 106 -26.44 -31.93 7.76
N LYS A 107 -27.62 -31.79 7.14
CA LYS A 107 -28.70 -32.76 7.22
C LYS A 107 -28.54 -33.96 6.27
#